data_AF-A0A934XQ73-F1
#
_entry.id   AF-A0A934XQ73-F1
#
_cell.length_a   1.000
_cell.length_b   1.000
_cell.length_c   1.000
_cell.angle_alpha   90.00
_cell.angle_beta   90.00
_cell.angle_gamma   90.00
#
_symmetry.space_group_name_H-M   'P 1'
#
loop_
_entity.id
_entity.type
_entity.pdbx_description
1 polymer ?
#
loop_
_entity_poly.entity_id
_entity_poly.type
_entity_poly.pdbx_seq_one_letter_code
_entity_poly.pdbx_strand_id
1 'polypeptide(L)'
;MQRFVSIALIVVGLGLAMLGLLAGLFYLGLPVVSPDARYDLLQINTVAMAVLAVSGGAGSVLAWVGWRRYSGAASSAAHLPSPWWLVLLFLLALAVGEAVLQTNVAPWLFPPVHVIASMAAPLFLLALAASLLRPSGLVVQRRDVALQVAGGAVLATGLAIVIEVILVALLALAAALIVALTPGGSARLETLVAQLSRPEVLSDPAFLQSLLSSPLVLIGAGLVIALGAPLIEEFSKSVGVVLIAAGRARLTPGEAFLWGVAAGAGFAITETMFNVVTVLPAWGGPLMLRSATAVVHCLAAGLMGLAWQAWLSGERRWRLPALYGLAVVIHGLWNGVAGLASVLQAQGTLNANLLVGAGGTLLVFALAGLFVINSGLFVYIGRRLGQPPVMALAPLPVESTVTPEV
;
A
#
# COMPACT_ATOMS: atom_id res chain seq x y z
N MET A 1 -14.89 21.30 15.02
CA MET A 1 -14.26 20.10 14.41
C MET A 1 -13.36 20.40 13.22
N GLN A 2 -13.82 21.07 12.15
CA GLN A 2 -13.01 21.29 10.92
C GLN A 2 -11.71 22.11 11.13
N ARG A 3 -11.74 23.16 11.95
CA ARG A 3 -10.53 23.93 12.31
C ARG A 3 -9.50 23.08 13.08
N PHE A 4 -9.97 22.26 14.01
CA PHE A 4 -9.11 21.34 14.77
C PHE A 4 -8.42 20.33 13.85
N VAL A 5 -9.16 19.68 12.95
CA VAL A 5 -8.59 18.75 11.95
C VAL A 5 -7.56 19.46 11.07
N SER A 6 -7.83 20.70 10.66
CA SER A 6 -6.90 21.48 9.83
C SER A 6 -5.60 21.79 10.58
N ILE A 7 -5.68 22.20 11.85
CA ILE A 7 -4.50 22.45 12.70
C ILE A 7 -3.72 21.15 12.94
N ALA A 8 -4.42 20.03 13.23
CA ALA A 8 -3.78 18.74 13.41
C ALA A 8 -2.99 18.31 12.15
N LEU A 9 -3.57 18.49 10.95
CA LEU A 9 -2.89 18.22 9.69
C LEU A 9 -1.64 19.09 9.50
N ILE A 10 -1.68 20.37 9.92
CA ILE A 10 -0.52 21.26 9.88
C ILE A 10 0.58 20.75 10.82
N VAL A 11 0.26 20.52 12.09
CA VAL A 11 1.24 20.13 13.11
C VAL A 11 1.88 18.78 12.78
N VAL A 12 1.05 17.76 12.49
CA VAL A 12 1.53 16.42 12.11
C VAL A 12 2.31 16.49 10.80
N GLY A 13 1.79 17.23 9.80
CA GLY A 13 2.45 17.39 8.52
C GLY A 13 3.83 18.03 8.62
N LEU A 14 3.98 19.10 9.41
CA LEU A 14 5.26 19.76 9.65
C LEU A 14 6.24 18.86 10.43
N GLY A 15 5.76 18.11 11.43
CA GLY A 15 6.59 17.15 12.15
C GLY A 15 7.15 16.05 11.24
N LEU A 16 6.30 15.49 10.37
CA LEU A 16 6.72 14.51 9.36
C LEU A 16 7.66 15.13 8.32
N ALA A 17 7.39 16.36 7.89
CA ALA A 17 8.26 17.09 6.97
C ALA A 17 9.65 17.28 7.56
N MET A 18 9.75 17.65 8.83
CA MET A 18 11.01 17.78 9.56
C MET A 18 11.75 16.46 9.67
N LEU A 19 11.07 15.35 9.98
CA LEU A 19 11.67 14.02 9.99
C LEU A 19 12.25 13.65 8.62
N GLY A 20 11.51 13.91 7.54
CA GLY A 20 11.99 13.69 6.18
C GLY A 20 13.22 14.54 5.85
N LEU A 21 13.23 15.82 6.23
CA LEU A 21 14.37 16.70 6.04
C LEU A 21 15.62 16.20 6.78
N LEU A 22 15.47 15.73 8.03
CA LEU A 22 16.57 15.12 8.79
C LEU A 22 17.12 13.87 8.08
N ALA A 23 16.25 13.01 7.54
CA ALA A 23 16.68 11.87 6.74
C ALA A 23 17.40 12.30 5.44
N GLY A 24 16.97 13.39 4.81
CA GLY A 24 17.64 13.98 3.65
C GLY A 24 19.03 14.52 3.98
N LEU A 25 19.20 15.18 5.13
CA LEU A 25 20.51 15.60 5.63
C LEU A 25 21.41 14.40 5.91
N PHE A 26 20.85 13.33 6.48
CA PHE A 26 21.58 12.09 6.74
C PHE A 26 22.05 11.43 5.43
N TYR A 27 21.18 11.35 4.42
CA TYR A 27 21.51 10.87 3.08
C TYR A 27 22.68 11.63 2.44
N LEU A 28 22.73 12.96 2.59
CA LEU A 28 23.81 13.78 2.03
C LEU A 28 25.08 13.77 2.89
N GLY A 29 24.94 13.71 4.22
CA GLY A 29 26.04 13.91 5.17
C GLY A 29 26.77 12.64 5.55
N LEU A 30 26.08 11.50 5.66
CA LEU A 30 26.67 10.26 6.17
C LEU A 30 27.91 9.80 5.37
N PRO A 31 27.90 9.80 4.03
CA PRO A 31 29.05 9.28 3.31
C PRO A 31 30.24 10.27 3.29
N VAL A 32 30.01 11.54 3.64
CA VAL A 32 31.07 12.54 3.80
C VAL A 32 31.76 12.40 5.17
N VAL A 33 30.98 12.11 6.22
CA VAL A 33 31.46 12.04 7.61
C VAL A 33 32.04 10.66 7.94
N SER A 34 31.63 9.61 7.23
CA SER A 34 32.08 8.25 7.48
C SER A 34 32.47 7.50 6.19
N PRO A 35 33.49 7.99 5.45
CA PRO A 35 33.92 7.38 4.19
C PRO A 35 34.49 5.96 4.38
N ASP A 36 35.06 5.66 5.56
CA ASP A 36 35.65 4.37 5.91
C ASP A 36 34.68 3.40 6.60
N ALA A 37 33.42 3.80 6.79
CA ALA A 37 32.49 2.95 7.50
C ALA A 37 32.11 1.73 6.66
N ARG A 38 32.24 0.55 7.27
CA ARG A 38 31.88 -0.76 6.69
C ARG A 38 30.37 -0.97 6.53
N TYR A 39 29.59 0.09 6.42
CA TYR A 39 28.14 -0.01 6.26
C TYR A 39 27.77 -0.26 4.80
N ASP A 40 26.65 -0.96 4.58
CA ASP A 40 26.00 -0.98 3.28
C ASP A 40 25.37 0.40 3.01
N LEU A 41 26.20 1.34 2.53
CA LEU A 41 25.80 2.71 2.22
C LEU A 41 24.65 2.75 1.22
N LEU A 42 24.57 1.78 0.29
CA LEU A 42 23.48 1.69 -0.66
C LEU A 42 22.15 1.49 0.08
N GLN A 43 22.08 0.50 0.96
CA GLN A 43 20.86 0.22 1.71
C GLN A 43 20.48 1.40 2.62
N ILE A 44 21.44 1.94 3.37
CA ILE A 44 21.20 3.06 4.31
C ILE A 44 20.71 4.31 3.57
N ASN A 45 21.38 4.71 2.49
CA ASN A 45 20.97 5.87 1.72
C ASN A 45 19.61 5.67 1.05
N THR A 46 19.30 4.44 0.65
CA THR A 46 17.98 4.11 0.08
C THR A 46 16.88 4.22 1.14
N VAL A 47 17.11 3.73 2.37
CA VAL A 47 16.19 3.95 3.51
C VAL A 47 16.01 5.44 3.77
N ALA A 48 17.12 6.20 3.87
CA ALA A 48 17.07 7.63 4.17
C ALA A 48 16.29 8.42 3.11
N MET A 49 16.49 8.10 1.83
CA MET A 49 15.73 8.69 0.73
C MET A 49 14.25 8.28 0.74
N ALA A 50 13.93 7.02 1.09
CA ALA A 50 12.55 6.57 1.26
C ALA A 50 11.84 7.33 2.42
N VAL A 51 12.52 7.54 3.55
CA VAL A 51 12.00 8.35 4.67
C VAL A 51 11.82 9.81 4.26
N LEU A 52 12.77 10.39 3.52
CA LEU A 52 12.60 11.73 2.95
C LEU A 52 11.39 11.82 2.03
N ALA A 53 11.19 10.85 1.12
CA ALA A 53 10.08 10.86 0.18
C ALA A 53 8.72 10.67 0.88
N VAL A 54 8.61 9.69 1.77
CA VAL A 54 7.37 9.37 2.48
C VAL A 54 7.08 10.43 3.55
N SER A 55 7.95 10.61 4.55
CA SER A 55 7.70 11.56 5.63
C SER A 55 7.82 13.01 5.17
N GLY A 56 8.86 13.34 4.41
CA GLY A 56 9.09 14.69 3.88
C GLY A 56 8.00 15.11 2.89
N GLY A 57 7.79 14.28 1.87
CA GLY A 57 6.82 14.53 0.80
C GLY A 57 5.37 14.51 1.30
N ALA A 58 4.93 13.41 1.92
CA ALA A 58 3.56 13.32 2.42
C ALA A 58 3.31 14.30 3.57
N GLY A 59 4.28 14.51 4.47
CA GLY A 59 4.18 15.50 5.55
C GLY A 59 3.97 16.92 5.02
N SER A 60 4.73 17.32 4.00
CA SER A 60 4.56 18.61 3.32
C SER A 60 3.18 18.75 2.67
N VAL A 61 2.68 17.67 2.05
CA VAL A 61 1.33 17.65 1.47
C VAL A 61 0.26 17.78 2.55
N LEU A 62 0.37 17.08 3.68
CA LEU A 62 -0.57 17.19 4.80
C LEU A 62 -0.57 18.60 5.39
N ALA A 63 0.60 19.19 5.59
CA ALA A 63 0.73 20.56 6.08
C ALA A 63 0.10 21.56 5.11
N TRP A 64 0.37 21.41 3.82
CA TRP A 64 -0.23 22.24 2.77
C TRP A 64 -1.77 22.12 2.72
N VAL A 65 -2.32 20.89 2.77
CA VAL A 65 -3.78 20.69 2.79
C VAL A 65 -4.39 21.29 4.06
N GLY A 66 -3.76 21.07 5.22
CA GLY A 66 -4.20 21.63 6.49
C GLY A 66 -4.24 23.15 6.47
N TRP A 67 -3.17 23.79 5.98
CA TRP A 67 -3.09 25.24 5.80
C TRP A 67 -4.18 25.77 4.87
N ARG A 68 -4.33 25.17 3.68
CA ARG A 68 -5.35 25.60 2.70
C ARG A 68 -6.77 25.48 3.25
N ARG A 69 -7.07 24.43 4.02
CA ARG A 69 -8.38 24.28 4.69
C ARG A 69 -8.57 25.29 5.82
N TYR A 70 -7.55 25.54 6.61
CA TYR A 70 -7.59 26.54 7.68
C TYR A 70 -7.85 27.96 7.14
N SER A 71 -7.18 28.34 6.06
CA SER A 71 -7.34 29.65 5.41
C SER A 71 -8.62 29.79 4.57
N GLY A 72 -9.46 28.75 4.48
CA GLY A 72 -10.68 28.77 3.66
C GLY A 72 -10.42 28.84 2.16
N ALA A 73 -9.21 28.52 1.70
CA ALA A 73 -8.85 28.62 0.30
C ALA A 73 -9.61 27.59 -0.55
N ALA A 74 -10.14 28.02 -1.69
CA ALA A 74 -10.77 27.14 -2.66
C ALA A 74 -9.76 26.08 -3.19
N SER A 75 -10.27 24.91 -3.56
CA SER A 75 -9.48 23.87 -4.25
C SER A 75 -9.95 23.74 -5.68
N SER A 76 -8.99 23.67 -6.61
CA SER A 76 -9.26 23.33 -8.00
C SER A 76 -9.58 21.84 -8.15
N ALA A 77 -10.14 21.49 -9.30
CA ALA A 77 -10.25 20.10 -9.76
C ALA A 77 -8.85 19.46 -9.86
N ALA A 78 -8.78 18.17 -9.54
CA ALA A 78 -7.57 17.37 -9.70
C ALA A 78 -7.34 17.05 -11.18
N HIS A 79 -6.16 17.38 -11.69
CA HIS A 79 -5.72 16.98 -13.02
C HIS A 79 -4.58 15.98 -12.84
N LEU A 80 -4.90 14.69 -13.03
CA LEU A 80 -3.89 13.64 -13.01
C LEU A 80 -3.26 13.47 -14.40
N PRO A 81 -1.95 13.16 -14.46
CA PRO A 81 -1.27 12.92 -15.73
C PRO A 81 -1.90 11.75 -16.48
N SER A 82 -1.64 11.66 -17.80
CA SER A 82 -1.98 10.47 -18.56
C SER A 82 -1.30 9.24 -17.94
N PRO A 83 -2.02 8.11 -17.74
CA PRO A 83 -1.43 6.89 -17.19
C PRO A 83 -0.18 6.44 -17.96
N TRP A 84 -0.14 6.65 -19.28
CA TRP A 84 0.99 6.25 -20.12
C TRP A 84 2.31 6.96 -19.81
N TRP A 85 2.26 8.21 -19.32
CA TRP A 85 3.48 8.89 -18.88
C TRP A 85 4.09 8.24 -17.63
N LEU A 86 3.26 7.64 -16.78
CA LEU A 86 3.71 6.93 -15.59
C LEU A 86 4.27 5.55 -15.93
N VAL A 87 3.75 4.90 -16.97
CA VAL A 87 4.35 3.68 -17.53
C VAL A 87 5.75 3.99 -18.08
N LEU A 88 5.89 5.06 -18.88
CA LEU A 88 7.19 5.46 -19.40
C LEU A 88 8.16 5.80 -18.26
N LEU A 89 7.72 6.58 -17.27
CA LEU A 89 8.52 6.94 -16.10
C LEU A 89 9.00 5.69 -15.35
N PHE A 90 8.12 4.70 -15.16
CA PHE A 90 8.46 3.46 -14.50
C PHE A 90 9.53 2.66 -15.25
N LEU A 91 9.34 2.47 -16.57
CA LEU A 91 10.30 1.73 -17.39
C LEU A 91 11.67 2.40 -17.45
N LEU A 92 11.69 3.74 -17.55
CA LEU A 92 12.93 4.52 -17.50
C LEU A 92 13.60 4.41 -16.12
N ALA A 93 12.84 4.57 -15.03
CA ALA A 93 13.38 4.45 -13.69
C ALA A 93 13.90 3.04 -13.39
N LEU A 94 13.22 1.99 -13.89
CA LEU A 94 13.69 0.62 -13.79
C LEU A 94 15.01 0.40 -14.54
N ALA A 95 15.08 0.82 -15.81
CA ALA A 95 16.28 0.67 -16.61
C ALA A 95 17.48 1.45 -16.03
N VAL A 96 17.24 2.69 -15.59
CA VAL A 96 18.27 3.51 -14.94
C VAL A 96 18.68 2.90 -13.60
N GLY A 97 17.73 2.41 -12.80
CA GLY A 97 18.03 1.81 -11.50
C GLY A 97 18.92 0.58 -11.63
N GLU A 98 18.58 -0.34 -12.54
CA GLU A 98 19.40 -1.52 -12.82
C GLU A 98 20.79 -1.16 -13.33
N ALA A 99 20.90 -0.18 -14.24
CA ALA A 99 22.20 0.29 -14.73
C ALA A 99 23.05 0.91 -13.62
N VAL A 100 22.44 1.76 -12.77
CA VAL A 100 23.13 2.45 -11.68
C VAL A 100 23.62 1.47 -10.61
N LEU A 101 22.86 0.41 -10.30
CA LEU A 101 23.27 -0.61 -9.32
C LEU A 101 24.58 -1.32 -9.69
N GLN A 102 24.98 -1.33 -10.96
CA GLN A 102 26.23 -1.91 -11.43
C GLN A 102 27.43 -0.95 -11.33
N THR A 103 27.28 0.17 -10.64
CA THR A 103 28.30 1.23 -10.57
C THR A 103 28.66 1.60 -9.13
N ASN A 104 29.86 2.17 -8.95
CA ASN A 104 30.31 2.66 -7.63
C ASN A 104 29.55 3.91 -7.15
N VAL A 105 28.75 4.54 -8.01
CA VAL A 105 27.91 5.70 -7.65
C VAL A 105 26.51 5.28 -7.21
N ALA A 106 26.21 3.97 -7.16
CA ALA A 106 24.90 3.46 -6.77
C ALA A 106 24.38 4.03 -5.44
N PRO A 107 25.18 4.10 -4.34
CA PRO A 107 24.69 4.64 -3.08
C PRO A 107 24.16 6.08 -3.14
N TRP A 108 24.44 6.81 -4.21
CA TRP A 108 24.04 8.19 -4.44
C TRP A 108 22.93 8.30 -5.48
N LEU A 109 23.11 7.70 -6.65
CA LEU A 109 22.15 7.88 -7.74
C LEU A 109 20.97 6.93 -7.66
N PHE A 110 21.13 5.77 -7.04
CA PHE A 110 20.07 4.77 -6.97
C PHE A 110 18.91 5.16 -6.03
N PRO A 111 19.14 5.68 -4.80
CA PRO A 111 18.06 6.03 -3.88
C PRO A 111 16.92 6.88 -4.48
N PRO A 112 17.19 8.01 -5.19
CA PRO A 112 16.11 8.79 -5.80
C PRO A 112 15.43 8.04 -6.96
N VAL A 113 16.16 7.22 -7.72
CA VAL A 113 15.59 6.39 -8.79
C VAL A 113 14.65 5.34 -8.23
N HIS A 114 15.02 4.71 -7.12
CA HIS A 114 14.18 3.77 -6.39
C HIS A 114 12.88 4.43 -5.93
N VAL A 115 12.94 5.65 -5.39
CA VAL A 115 11.74 6.40 -5.01
C VAL A 115 10.82 6.64 -6.20
N ILE A 116 11.37 7.12 -7.32
CA ILE A 116 10.60 7.38 -8.55
C ILE A 116 9.93 6.10 -9.06
N ALA A 117 10.67 5.01 -9.14
CA ALA A 117 10.16 3.73 -9.62
C ALA A 117 9.03 3.20 -8.72
N SER A 118 9.20 3.31 -7.40
CA SER A 118 8.21 2.86 -6.40
C SER A 118 6.91 3.68 -6.44
N MET A 119 6.98 4.95 -6.88
CA MET A 119 5.80 5.82 -7.01
C MET A 119 5.02 5.59 -8.30
N ALA A 120 5.68 5.18 -9.38
CA ALA A 120 5.09 5.23 -10.70
C ALA A 120 3.89 4.27 -10.87
N ALA A 121 3.99 3.02 -10.39
CA ALA A 121 2.90 2.05 -10.51
C ALA A 121 1.64 2.40 -9.67
N PRO A 122 1.74 2.75 -8.38
CA PRO A 122 0.59 3.22 -7.61
C PRO A 122 -0.06 4.48 -8.21
N LEU A 123 0.73 5.45 -8.67
CA LEU A 123 0.21 6.65 -9.31
C LEU A 123 -0.43 6.35 -10.67
N PHE A 124 0.08 5.36 -11.42
CA PHE A 124 -0.53 4.90 -12.66
C PHE A 124 -1.96 4.41 -12.41
N LEU A 125 -2.16 3.62 -11.35
CA LEU A 125 -3.48 3.10 -10.99
C LEU A 125 -4.44 4.20 -10.56
N LEU A 126 -3.95 5.19 -9.79
CA LEU A 126 -4.74 6.35 -9.44
C LEU A 126 -5.15 7.18 -10.67
N ALA A 127 -4.21 7.42 -11.60
CA ALA A 127 -4.49 8.10 -12.85
C ALA A 127 -5.46 7.31 -13.73
N LEU A 128 -5.32 5.98 -13.78
CA LEU A 128 -6.21 5.08 -14.51
C LEU A 128 -7.62 5.14 -13.92
N ALA A 129 -7.79 4.97 -12.61
CA ALA A 129 -9.09 5.08 -11.95
C ALA A 129 -9.77 6.42 -12.25
N ALA A 130 -9.05 7.53 -12.12
CA ALA A 130 -9.58 8.84 -12.46
C ALA A 130 -10.01 8.90 -13.93
N SER A 131 -9.21 8.37 -14.86
CA SER A 131 -9.56 8.34 -16.29
C SER A 131 -10.81 7.52 -16.59
N LEU A 132 -11.00 6.39 -15.89
CA LEU A 132 -12.17 5.53 -16.04
C LEU A 132 -13.44 6.17 -15.49
N LEU A 133 -13.31 7.06 -14.49
CA LEU A 133 -14.41 7.79 -13.87
C LEU A 133 -14.76 9.09 -14.60
N ARG A 134 -13.88 9.62 -15.47
CA ARG A 134 -14.15 10.88 -16.22
C ARG A 134 -15.50 10.91 -16.95
N PRO A 135 -15.96 9.82 -17.63
CA PRO A 135 -17.21 9.88 -18.40
C PRO A 135 -18.47 10.09 -17.56
N SER A 136 -18.43 9.91 -16.23
CA SER A 136 -19.58 10.22 -15.36
C SER A 136 -19.72 11.71 -15.04
N GLY A 137 -18.79 12.55 -15.51
CA GLY A 137 -18.72 13.96 -15.16
C GLY A 137 -18.16 14.21 -13.75
N LEU A 138 -17.56 13.20 -13.12
CA LEU A 138 -17.02 13.30 -11.77
C LEU A 138 -15.89 14.34 -11.69
N VAL A 139 -16.05 15.32 -10.79
CA VAL A 139 -15.02 16.31 -10.46
C VAL A 139 -14.57 16.13 -9.02
N VAL A 140 -13.35 15.62 -8.83
CA VAL A 140 -12.71 15.52 -7.51
C VAL A 140 -11.74 16.67 -7.27
N GLN A 141 -11.65 17.14 -6.03
CA GLN A 141 -10.78 18.24 -5.67
C GLN A 141 -9.35 17.76 -5.48
N ARG A 142 -8.37 18.52 -5.98
CA ARG A 142 -6.93 18.22 -5.84
C ARG A 142 -6.54 17.97 -4.38
N ARG A 143 -7.07 18.76 -3.46
CA ARG A 143 -6.77 18.62 -2.02
C ARG A 143 -7.24 17.29 -1.44
N ASP A 144 -8.36 16.75 -1.92
CA ASP A 144 -8.89 15.50 -1.37
C ASP A 144 -8.07 14.32 -1.86
N VAL A 145 -7.75 14.29 -3.15
CA VAL A 145 -6.86 13.26 -3.72
C VAL A 145 -5.49 13.31 -3.05
N ALA A 146 -4.89 14.51 -2.93
CA ALA A 146 -3.59 14.66 -2.28
C ALA A 146 -3.61 14.24 -0.81
N LEU A 147 -4.68 14.58 -0.07
CA LEU A 147 -4.85 14.16 1.31
C LEU A 147 -5.01 12.65 1.44
N GLN A 148 -5.73 11.97 0.53
CA GLN A 148 -5.86 10.52 0.57
C GLN A 148 -4.55 9.82 0.23
N VAL A 149 -3.81 10.29 -0.78
CA VAL A 149 -2.46 9.75 -1.09
C VAL A 149 -1.53 9.93 0.10
N ALA A 150 -1.43 11.14 0.65
CA ALA A 150 -0.55 11.41 1.78
C ALA A 150 -0.99 10.63 3.03
N GLY A 151 -2.30 10.61 3.33
CA GLY A 151 -2.88 9.85 4.43
C GLY A 151 -2.66 8.35 4.30
N GLY A 152 -2.79 7.79 3.10
CA GLY A 152 -2.45 6.40 2.81
C GLY A 152 -0.99 6.09 3.11
N ALA A 153 -0.09 6.97 2.65
CA ALA A 153 1.35 6.78 2.80
C ALA A 153 1.86 6.85 4.25
N VAL A 154 1.26 7.68 5.10
CA VAL A 154 1.76 7.89 6.48
C VAL A 154 0.78 7.45 7.56
N LEU A 155 -0.49 7.86 7.48
CA LEU A 155 -1.46 7.57 8.52
C LEU A 155 -1.89 6.11 8.46
N ALA A 156 -2.28 5.61 7.28
CA ALA A 156 -2.71 4.24 7.12
C ALA A 156 -1.55 3.26 7.36
N THR A 157 -0.37 3.52 6.77
CA THR A 157 0.81 2.68 7.01
C THR A 157 1.28 2.73 8.47
N GLY A 158 1.34 3.92 9.10
CA GLY A 158 1.73 4.04 10.50
C GLY A 158 0.76 3.33 11.44
N LEU A 159 -0.56 3.46 11.19
CA LEU A 159 -1.57 2.75 11.97
C LEU A 159 -1.47 1.23 11.78
N ALA A 160 -1.29 0.77 10.55
CA ALA A 160 -1.15 -0.65 10.25
C ALA A 160 0.06 -1.25 10.96
N ILE A 161 1.24 -0.61 10.85
CA ILE A 161 2.47 -1.05 11.52
C ILE A 161 2.28 -1.18 13.03
N VAL A 162 1.67 -0.18 13.68
CA VAL A 162 1.45 -0.23 15.14
C VAL A 162 0.56 -1.41 15.52
N ILE A 163 -0.56 -1.61 14.81
CA ILE A 163 -1.50 -2.69 15.12
C ILE A 163 -0.88 -4.06 14.78
N GLU A 164 -0.13 -4.17 13.69
CA GLU A 164 0.57 -5.40 13.30
C GLU A 164 1.66 -5.79 14.30
N VAL A 165 2.46 -4.83 14.77
CA VAL A 165 3.48 -5.09 15.81
C VAL A 165 2.82 -5.60 17.09
N ILE A 166 1.69 -5.00 17.49
CA ILE A 166 0.91 -5.48 18.63
C ILE A 166 0.39 -6.90 18.36
N LEU A 167 -0.17 -7.17 17.19
CA LEU A 167 -0.67 -8.50 16.81
C LEU A 167 0.45 -9.55 16.86
N VAL A 168 1.59 -9.27 16.25
CA VAL A 168 2.75 -10.16 16.22
C VAL A 168 3.27 -10.41 17.64
N ALA A 169 3.36 -9.38 18.48
CA ALA A 169 3.78 -9.53 19.87
C ALA A 169 2.82 -10.41 20.68
N LEU A 170 1.50 -10.23 20.50
CA LEU A 170 0.49 -11.04 21.17
C LEU A 170 0.52 -12.50 20.69
N LEU A 171 0.69 -12.74 19.39
CA LEU A 171 0.82 -14.09 18.83
C LEU A 171 2.10 -14.76 19.28
N ALA A 172 3.22 -14.04 19.35
CA ALA A 172 4.48 -14.56 19.86
C ALA A 172 4.37 -14.93 21.34
N LEU A 173 3.72 -14.09 22.16
CA LEU A 173 3.45 -14.40 23.56
C LEU A 173 2.54 -15.62 23.72
N ALA A 174 1.48 -15.71 22.92
CA ALA A 174 0.58 -16.87 22.94
C ALA A 174 1.31 -18.15 22.52
N ALA A 175 2.14 -18.11 21.47
CA ALA A 175 2.95 -19.23 21.04
C ALA A 175 3.96 -19.66 22.10
N ALA A 176 4.64 -18.70 22.74
CA ALA A 176 5.55 -18.97 23.85
C ALA A 176 4.83 -19.62 25.03
N LEU A 177 3.63 -19.14 25.39
CA LEU A 177 2.81 -19.76 26.44
C LEU A 177 2.42 -21.19 26.09
N ILE A 178 1.96 -21.43 24.85
CA ILE A 178 1.61 -22.77 24.37
C ILE A 178 2.83 -23.71 24.47
N VAL A 179 4.00 -23.26 24.00
CA VAL A 179 5.23 -24.06 24.08
C VAL A 179 5.61 -24.32 25.54
N ALA A 180 5.56 -23.32 26.42
CA ALA A 180 5.90 -23.46 27.84
C ALA A 180 5.05 -24.51 28.58
N LEU A 181 3.80 -24.71 28.14
CA LEU A 181 2.89 -25.71 28.70
C LEU A 181 3.17 -27.14 28.19
N THR A 182 4.05 -27.32 27.22
CA THR A 182 4.45 -28.66 26.72
C THR A 182 5.60 -29.27 27.53
N PRO A 183 5.71 -30.62 27.59
CA PRO A 183 6.84 -31.27 28.26
C PRO A 183 8.20 -30.84 27.68
N GLY A 184 9.06 -30.30 28.55
CA GLY A 184 10.36 -29.74 28.18
C GLY A 184 10.29 -28.41 27.41
N GLY A 185 9.12 -27.77 27.37
CA GLY A 185 8.89 -26.52 26.65
C GLY A 185 9.68 -25.32 27.19
N SER A 186 9.82 -25.21 28.52
CA SER A 186 10.61 -24.17 29.17
C SER A 186 12.08 -24.19 28.72
N ALA A 187 12.71 -25.36 28.73
CA ALA A 187 14.09 -25.53 28.26
C ALA A 187 14.26 -25.18 26.77
N ARG A 188 13.26 -25.50 25.93
CA ARG A 188 13.25 -25.12 24.50
C ARG A 188 13.16 -23.59 24.34
N LEU A 189 12.34 -22.92 25.14
CA LEU A 189 12.23 -21.47 25.13
C LEU A 189 13.51 -20.80 25.59
N GLU A 190 14.14 -21.29 26.66
CA GLU A 190 15.43 -20.80 27.13
C GLU A 190 16.51 -20.92 26.04
N THR A 191 16.52 -22.06 25.32
CA THR A 191 17.42 -22.28 24.18
C THR A 191 17.15 -21.28 23.05
N LEU A 192 15.88 -21.08 22.69
CA LEU A 192 15.50 -20.13 21.64
C LEU A 192 15.88 -18.69 22.02
N VAL A 193 15.64 -18.27 23.27
CA VAL A 193 16.04 -16.94 23.77
C VAL A 193 17.55 -16.78 23.74
N ALA A 194 18.32 -17.80 24.16
CA ALA A 194 19.77 -17.77 24.10
C ALA A 194 20.30 -17.70 22.66
N GLN A 195 19.61 -18.34 21.70
CA GLN A 195 19.93 -18.25 20.27
C GLN A 195 19.64 -16.87 19.71
N LEU A 196 18.42 -16.33 19.94
CA LEU A 196 18.00 -15.01 19.47
C LEU A 196 18.81 -13.85 20.09
N SER A 197 19.47 -14.09 21.22
CA SER A 197 20.39 -13.13 21.83
C SER A 197 21.70 -12.97 21.04
N ARG A 198 21.98 -13.85 20.07
CA ARG A 198 23.15 -13.77 19.19
C ARG A 198 22.77 -13.03 17.90
N PRO A 199 23.37 -11.88 17.60
CA PRO A 199 23.00 -11.08 16.42
C PRO A 199 23.06 -11.84 15.08
N GLU A 200 24.00 -12.79 14.97
CA GLU A 200 24.28 -13.50 13.72
C GLU A 200 23.33 -14.68 13.45
N VAL A 201 22.49 -15.05 14.42
CA VAL A 201 21.63 -16.24 14.28
C VAL A 201 20.62 -16.11 13.14
N LEU A 202 20.19 -14.88 12.82
CA LEU A 202 19.26 -14.61 11.72
C LEU A 202 19.92 -14.72 10.35
N SER A 203 21.25 -14.82 10.30
CA SER A 203 22.01 -15.08 9.09
C SER A 203 22.47 -16.54 8.98
N ASP A 204 22.24 -17.37 10.01
CA ASP A 204 22.57 -18.79 10.02
C ASP A 204 21.56 -19.59 9.18
N PRO A 205 21.99 -20.21 8.05
CA PRO A 205 21.11 -21.01 7.21
C PRO A 205 20.45 -22.18 7.94
N ALA A 206 21.13 -22.80 8.90
CA ALA A 206 20.59 -23.93 9.65
C ALA A 206 19.45 -23.48 10.59
N PHE A 207 19.63 -22.33 11.25
CA PHE A 207 18.57 -21.73 12.06
C PHE A 207 17.36 -21.34 11.20
N LEU A 208 17.59 -20.66 10.07
CA LEU A 208 16.51 -20.29 9.14
C LEU A 208 15.76 -21.52 8.59
N GLN A 209 16.47 -22.58 8.23
CA GLN A 209 15.88 -23.84 7.81
C GLN A 209 15.02 -24.46 8.92
N SER A 210 15.46 -24.39 10.18
CA SER A 210 14.69 -24.88 11.33
C SER A 210 13.38 -24.11 11.52
N LEU A 211 13.41 -22.78 11.33
CA LEU A 211 12.20 -21.95 11.40
C LEU A 211 11.25 -22.26 10.24
N LEU A 212 11.77 -22.31 9.02
CA LEU A 212 10.98 -22.60 7.83
C LEU A 212 10.42 -24.04 7.82
N SER A 213 11.00 -24.96 8.58
CA SER A 213 10.49 -26.33 8.71
C SER A 213 9.52 -26.50 9.88
N SER A 214 9.34 -25.47 10.72
CA SER A 214 8.44 -25.52 11.87
C SER A 214 6.99 -25.25 11.46
N PRO A 215 6.06 -26.22 11.63
CA PRO A 215 4.65 -26.00 11.29
C PRO A 215 4.02 -24.84 12.05
N LEU A 216 4.40 -24.65 13.32
CA LEU A 216 3.86 -23.55 14.14
C LEU A 216 4.31 -22.18 13.60
N VAL A 217 5.57 -22.07 13.17
CA VAL A 217 6.10 -20.83 12.57
C VAL A 217 5.42 -20.57 11.24
N LEU A 218 5.28 -21.59 10.38
CA LEU A 218 4.62 -21.44 9.08
C LEU A 218 3.13 -21.10 9.20
N ILE A 219 2.40 -21.75 10.10
CA ILE A 219 0.98 -21.46 10.36
C ILE A 219 0.83 -20.05 10.95
N GLY A 220 1.66 -19.69 11.94
CA GLY A 220 1.63 -18.37 12.56
C GLY A 220 1.95 -17.26 11.56
N ALA A 221 3.03 -17.40 10.79
CA ALA A 221 3.40 -16.47 9.75
C ALA A 221 2.33 -16.39 8.66
N GLY A 222 1.76 -17.52 8.23
CA GLY A 222 0.67 -17.58 7.26
C GLY A 222 -0.58 -16.85 7.76
N LEU A 223 -0.98 -17.03 9.02
CA LEU A 223 -2.11 -16.31 9.62
C LEU A 223 -1.88 -14.80 9.67
N VAL A 224 -0.66 -14.35 10.00
CA VAL A 224 -0.33 -12.92 9.99
C VAL A 224 -0.34 -12.38 8.56
N ILE A 225 0.39 -13.00 7.64
CA ILE A 225 0.60 -12.50 6.28
C ILE A 225 -0.69 -12.56 5.44
N ALA A 226 -1.44 -13.65 5.51
CA ALA A 226 -2.60 -13.88 4.64
C ALA A 226 -3.94 -13.41 5.24
N LEU A 227 -4.00 -13.11 6.55
CA LEU A 227 -5.25 -12.70 7.19
C LEU A 227 -5.07 -11.48 8.11
N GLY A 228 -4.13 -11.54 9.05
CA GLY A 228 -3.90 -10.49 10.04
C GLY A 228 -3.57 -9.14 9.42
N ALA A 229 -2.50 -9.08 8.62
CA ALA A 229 -2.06 -7.86 7.95
C ALA A 229 -3.15 -7.34 6.99
N PRO A 230 -3.72 -8.14 6.06
CA PRO A 230 -4.82 -7.68 5.21
C PRO A 230 -6.02 -7.09 5.97
N LEU A 231 -6.45 -7.69 7.08
CA LEU A 231 -7.50 -7.12 7.94
C LEU A 231 -7.10 -5.72 8.45
N ILE A 232 -5.94 -5.63 9.07
CA ILE A 232 -5.43 -4.41 9.70
C ILE A 232 -5.22 -3.32 8.66
N GLU A 233 -4.58 -3.64 7.55
CA GLU A 233 -4.21 -2.66 6.55
C GLU A 233 -5.43 -2.14 5.78
N GLU A 234 -6.37 -3.01 5.37
CA GLU A 234 -7.56 -2.55 4.62
C GLU A 234 -8.46 -1.69 5.52
N PHE A 235 -8.53 -2.00 6.81
CA PHE A 235 -9.15 -1.10 7.78
C PHE A 235 -8.41 0.25 7.85
N SER A 236 -7.09 0.23 8.01
CA SER A 236 -6.26 1.42 8.19
C SER A 236 -6.29 2.36 6.97
N LYS A 237 -6.23 1.81 5.74
CA LYS A 237 -6.34 2.56 4.47
C LYS A 237 -7.65 3.33 4.37
N SER A 238 -8.71 2.83 5.00
CA SER A 238 -10.06 3.42 4.90
C SER A 238 -10.29 4.62 5.83
N VAL A 239 -9.44 4.82 6.86
CA VAL A 239 -9.61 5.88 7.87
C VAL A 239 -9.64 7.28 7.23
N GLY A 240 -8.78 7.55 6.25
CA GLY A 240 -8.74 8.82 5.54
C GLY A 240 -10.04 9.14 4.80
N VAL A 241 -10.73 8.13 4.25
CA VAL A 241 -12.02 8.29 3.58
C VAL A 241 -13.08 8.76 4.58
N VAL A 242 -13.16 8.10 5.74
CA VAL A 242 -14.15 8.40 6.79
C VAL A 242 -13.96 9.80 7.35
N LEU A 243 -12.72 10.16 7.71
CA LEU A 243 -12.42 11.45 8.34
C LEU A 243 -12.84 12.64 7.46
N ILE A 244 -12.72 12.51 6.14
CA ILE A 244 -13.17 13.56 5.22
C ILE A 244 -14.68 13.47 4.95
N ALA A 245 -15.20 12.26 4.75
CA ALA A 245 -16.59 12.04 4.38
C ALA A 245 -17.57 12.44 5.50
N ALA A 246 -17.19 12.27 6.76
CA ALA A 246 -18.00 12.64 7.93
C ALA A 246 -18.35 14.14 8.00
N GLY A 247 -17.61 14.99 7.29
CA GLY A 247 -17.87 16.44 7.20
C GLY A 247 -18.59 16.89 5.93
N ARG A 248 -19.08 15.96 5.09
CA ARG A 248 -19.71 16.28 3.80
C ARG A 248 -21.18 15.87 3.75
N ALA A 249 -21.96 16.65 3.01
CA ALA A 249 -23.38 16.38 2.81
C ALA A 249 -23.63 15.12 1.97
N ARG A 250 -22.80 14.84 0.96
CA ARG A 250 -22.91 13.65 0.09
C ARG A 250 -21.53 13.21 -0.39
N LEU A 251 -21.33 11.89 -0.47
CA LEU A 251 -20.19 11.24 -1.09
C LEU A 251 -20.73 10.30 -2.17
N THR A 252 -20.39 10.55 -3.44
CA THR A 252 -20.81 9.68 -4.54
C THR A 252 -19.98 8.39 -4.57
N PRO A 253 -20.50 7.29 -5.13
CA PRO A 253 -19.73 6.05 -5.28
C PRO A 253 -18.40 6.23 -6.03
N GLY A 254 -18.39 7.05 -7.10
CA GLY A 254 -17.18 7.35 -7.86
C GLY A 254 -16.13 8.11 -7.06
N GLU A 255 -16.55 9.11 -6.27
CA GLU A 255 -15.65 9.81 -5.34
C GLU A 255 -15.06 8.87 -4.30
N ALA A 256 -15.92 8.06 -3.69
CA ALA A 256 -15.53 7.14 -2.63
C ALA A 256 -14.52 6.10 -3.12
N PHE A 257 -14.77 5.51 -4.30
CA PHE A 257 -13.84 4.60 -4.94
C PHE A 257 -12.51 5.28 -5.24
N LEU A 258 -12.51 6.47 -5.85
CA LEU A 258 -11.28 7.18 -6.19
C LEU A 258 -10.47 7.61 -4.96
N TRP A 259 -11.14 8.00 -3.88
CA TRP A 259 -10.50 8.32 -2.60
C TRP A 259 -9.87 7.09 -1.96
N GLY A 260 -10.57 5.96 -2.00
CA GLY A 260 -10.03 4.66 -1.59
C GLY A 260 -8.80 4.29 -2.41
N VAL A 261 -8.88 4.36 -3.75
CA VAL A 261 -7.74 4.12 -4.65
C VAL A 261 -6.57 5.04 -4.34
N ALA A 262 -6.81 6.33 -4.06
CA ALA A 262 -5.76 7.27 -3.68
C ALA A 262 -5.08 6.90 -2.36
N ALA A 263 -5.84 6.46 -1.35
CA ALA A 263 -5.28 5.96 -0.09
C ALA A 263 -4.48 4.66 -0.29
N GLY A 264 -5.00 3.72 -1.07
CA GLY A 264 -4.30 2.49 -1.44
C GLY A 264 -3.01 2.76 -2.22
N ALA A 265 -3.01 3.75 -3.12
CA ALA A 265 -1.82 4.16 -3.83
C ALA A 265 -0.76 4.74 -2.89
N GLY A 266 -1.17 5.61 -1.96
CA GLY A 266 -0.28 6.13 -0.92
C GLY A 266 0.36 5.02 -0.08
N PHE A 267 -0.45 4.08 0.39
CA PHE A 267 0.02 2.94 1.17
C PHE A 267 1.02 2.07 0.37
N ALA A 268 0.68 1.75 -0.89
CA ALA A 268 1.52 0.94 -1.77
C ALA A 268 2.87 1.60 -2.08
N ILE A 269 2.93 2.94 -2.16
CA ILE A 269 4.18 3.70 -2.30
C ILE A 269 5.10 3.41 -1.11
N THR A 270 4.60 3.62 0.11
CA THR A 270 5.37 3.41 1.33
C THR A 270 5.80 1.95 1.45
N GLU A 271 4.87 1.01 1.29
CA GLU A 271 5.17 -0.41 1.41
C GLU A 271 6.24 -0.85 0.40
N THR A 272 6.11 -0.45 -0.88
CA THR A 272 7.07 -0.80 -1.93
C THR A 272 8.46 -0.25 -1.62
N MET A 273 8.56 1.01 -1.19
CA MET A 273 9.84 1.63 -0.86
C MET A 273 10.56 0.86 0.25
N PHE A 274 9.89 0.55 1.36
CA PHE A 274 10.56 -0.09 2.48
C PHE A 274 10.76 -1.60 2.29
N ASN A 275 9.87 -2.30 1.58
CA ASN A 275 10.03 -3.74 1.34
C ASN A 275 11.16 -4.05 0.34
N VAL A 276 11.31 -3.26 -0.72
CA VAL A 276 12.30 -3.56 -1.76
C VAL A 276 13.73 -3.26 -1.28
N VAL A 277 13.89 -2.36 -0.32
CA VAL A 277 15.21 -2.04 0.27
C VAL A 277 15.82 -3.21 1.03
N THR A 278 15.02 -4.12 1.58
CA THR A 278 15.53 -5.26 2.37
C THR A 278 16.19 -6.36 1.54
N VAL A 279 16.02 -6.32 0.22
CA VAL A 279 16.51 -7.33 -0.73
C VAL A 279 17.57 -6.80 -1.69
N LEU A 280 18.09 -5.59 -1.47
CA LEU A 280 19.18 -5.04 -2.27
C LEU A 280 20.44 -5.95 -2.19
N PRO A 281 21.22 -6.06 -3.29
CA PRO A 281 21.07 -5.36 -4.57
C PRO A 281 20.07 -6.01 -5.55
N ALA A 282 19.44 -7.15 -5.20
CA ALA A 282 18.44 -7.80 -6.06
C ALA A 282 17.14 -6.98 -6.09
N TRP A 283 17.05 -6.06 -7.04
CA TRP A 283 16.06 -4.97 -6.99
C TRP A 283 14.92 -5.09 -8.00
N GLY A 284 15.21 -5.25 -9.30
CA GLY A 284 14.20 -5.13 -10.35
C GLY A 284 13.09 -6.16 -10.27
N GLY A 285 13.43 -7.42 -9.98
CA GLY A 285 12.44 -8.50 -9.79
C GLY A 285 11.47 -8.20 -8.64
N PRO A 286 11.96 -7.98 -7.42
CA PRO A 286 11.12 -7.57 -6.28
C PRO A 286 10.31 -6.30 -6.52
N LEU A 287 10.88 -5.28 -7.18
CA LEU A 287 10.17 -4.06 -7.54
C LEU A 287 9.01 -4.33 -8.53
N MET A 288 9.21 -5.20 -9.53
CA MET A 288 8.14 -5.59 -10.45
C MET A 288 7.00 -6.29 -9.71
N LEU A 289 7.33 -7.21 -8.81
CA LEU A 289 6.34 -7.92 -8.01
C LEU A 289 5.54 -6.96 -7.12
N ARG A 290 6.21 -6.01 -6.46
CA ARG A 290 5.54 -4.97 -5.66
C ARG A 290 4.68 -4.02 -6.51
N SER A 291 5.14 -3.71 -7.72
CA SER A 291 4.35 -2.93 -8.67
C SER A 291 3.05 -3.64 -9.08
N ALA A 292 3.07 -4.98 -9.15
CA ALA A 292 1.87 -5.77 -9.31
C ALA A 292 0.98 -5.77 -8.04
N THR A 293 1.58 -5.83 -6.84
CA THR A 293 0.86 -5.68 -5.56
C THR A 293 0.11 -4.34 -5.47
N ALA A 294 0.61 -3.27 -6.09
CA ALA A 294 -0.07 -1.97 -6.07
C ALA A 294 -1.52 -2.04 -6.59
N VAL A 295 -1.83 -2.94 -7.54
CA VAL A 295 -3.20 -3.17 -8.04
C VAL A 295 -4.11 -3.67 -6.91
N VAL A 296 -3.61 -4.60 -6.12
CA VAL A 296 -4.33 -5.20 -4.99
C VAL A 296 -4.66 -4.13 -3.96
N HIS A 297 -3.67 -3.33 -3.54
CA HIS A 297 -3.89 -2.25 -2.58
C HIS A 297 -4.87 -1.19 -3.10
N CYS A 298 -4.71 -0.75 -4.36
CA CYS A 298 -5.61 0.25 -4.94
C CYS A 298 -7.04 -0.28 -5.07
N LEU A 299 -7.21 -1.53 -5.51
CA LEU A 299 -8.52 -2.17 -5.64
C LEU A 299 -9.19 -2.36 -4.26
N ALA A 300 -8.48 -2.97 -3.31
CA ALA A 300 -8.99 -3.27 -1.98
C ALA A 300 -9.36 -1.98 -1.22
N ALA A 301 -8.50 -0.96 -1.27
CA ALA A 301 -8.81 0.34 -0.68
C ALA A 301 -9.96 1.05 -1.42
N GLY A 302 -10.07 0.90 -2.74
CA GLY A 302 -11.22 1.39 -3.53
C GLY A 302 -12.54 0.74 -3.10
N LEU A 303 -12.55 -0.58 -2.85
CA LEU A 303 -13.69 -1.30 -2.28
C LEU A 303 -14.04 -0.79 -0.89
N MET A 304 -13.03 -0.51 -0.05
CA MET A 304 -13.24 0.09 1.27
C MET A 304 -13.86 1.49 1.19
N GLY A 305 -13.47 2.29 0.19
CA GLY A 305 -14.12 3.55 -0.11
C GLY A 305 -15.63 3.37 -0.37
N LEU A 306 -16.00 2.42 -1.23
CA LEU A 306 -17.40 2.08 -1.52
C LEU A 306 -18.13 1.53 -0.29
N ALA A 307 -17.44 0.76 0.56
CA ALA A 307 -17.97 0.21 1.81
C ALA A 307 -18.43 1.32 2.75
N TRP A 308 -17.58 2.33 2.95
CA TRP A 308 -17.91 3.51 3.75
C TRP A 308 -18.98 4.38 3.10
N GLN A 309 -18.96 4.53 1.78
CA GLN A 309 -20.00 5.28 1.09
C GLN A 309 -21.40 4.68 1.31
N ALA A 310 -21.54 3.35 1.17
CA ALA A 310 -22.79 2.66 1.43
C ALA A 310 -23.26 2.81 2.89
N TRP A 311 -22.32 2.77 3.84
CA TRP A 311 -22.63 3.01 5.24
C TRP A 311 -23.14 4.44 5.49
N LEU A 312 -22.39 5.44 5.00
CA LEU A 312 -22.65 6.86 5.23
C LEU A 312 -23.89 7.37 4.49
N SER A 313 -24.21 6.83 3.31
CA SER A 313 -25.45 7.17 2.59
C SER A 313 -26.69 6.53 3.21
N GLY A 314 -26.51 5.55 4.11
CA GLY A 314 -27.60 4.71 4.62
C GLY A 314 -28.10 3.66 3.63
N GLU A 315 -27.56 3.62 2.41
CA GLU A 315 -27.97 2.66 1.39
C GLU A 315 -27.28 1.31 1.62
N ARG A 316 -28.08 0.27 1.92
CA ARG A 316 -27.60 -1.13 1.98
C ARG A 316 -26.36 -1.26 2.88
N ARG A 317 -26.47 -0.83 4.15
CA ARG A 317 -25.37 -0.85 5.14
C ARG A 317 -24.64 -2.20 5.28
N TRP A 318 -25.28 -3.32 4.93
CA TRP A 318 -24.65 -4.64 4.84
C TRP A 318 -23.47 -4.70 3.84
N ARG A 319 -23.39 -3.76 2.90
CA ARG A 319 -22.26 -3.65 1.96
C ARG A 319 -20.95 -3.31 2.66
N LEU A 320 -20.97 -2.71 3.86
CA LEU A 320 -19.76 -2.43 4.62
C LEU A 320 -18.99 -3.73 4.96
N PRO A 321 -19.54 -4.69 5.73
CA PRO A 321 -18.84 -5.94 6.03
C PRO A 321 -18.58 -6.79 4.77
N ALA A 322 -19.47 -6.75 3.76
CA ALA A 322 -19.28 -7.51 2.53
C ALA A 322 -18.09 -7.01 1.67
N LEU A 323 -17.99 -5.69 1.46
CA LEU A 323 -16.90 -5.10 0.69
C LEU A 323 -15.58 -5.13 1.45
N TYR A 324 -15.62 -4.99 2.79
CA TYR A 324 -14.44 -5.18 3.62
C TYR A 324 -13.94 -6.63 3.58
N GLY A 325 -14.84 -7.61 3.75
CA GLY A 325 -14.48 -9.03 3.60
C GLY A 325 -13.89 -9.34 2.22
N LEU A 326 -14.47 -8.78 1.15
CA LEU A 326 -13.93 -8.94 -0.21
C LEU A 326 -12.53 -8.32 -0.35
N ALA A 327 -12.31 -7.12 0.18
CA ALA A 327 -11.00 -6.46 0.16
C ALA A 327 -9.93 -7.30 0.88
N VAL A 328 -10.28 -7.84 2.06
CA VAL A 328 -9.41 -8.71 2.86
C VAL A 328 -9.13 -10.03 2.13
N VAL A 329 -10.12 -10.64 1.49
CA VAL A 329 -9.91 -11.88 0.71
C VAL A 329 -9.00 -11.63 -0.49
N ILE A 330 -9.23 -10.57 -1.26
CA ILE A 330 -8.40 -10.23 -2.42
C ILE A 330 -6.94 -10.01 -1.99
N HIS A 331 -6.74 -9.21 -0.93
CA HIS A 331 -5.40 -8.90 -0.44
C HIS A 331 -4.74 -10.08 0.26
N GLY A 332 -5.48 -10.81 1.09
CA GLY A 332 -5.01 -12.00 1.79
C GLY A 332 -4.64 -13.16 0.87
N LEU A 333 -5.39 -13.38 -0.21
CA LEU A 333 -5.01 -14.35 -1.23
C LEU A 333 -3.69 -13.97 -1.91
N TRP A 334 -3.52 -12.69 -2.26
CA TRP A 334 -2.25 -12.22 -2.84
C TRP A 334 -1.08 -12.43 -1.88
N ASN A 335 -1.20 -11.97 -0.64
CA ASN A 335 -0.14 -12.08 0.36
C ASN A 335 0.14 -13.54 0.75
N GLY A 336 -0.89 -14.37 0.89
CA GLY A 336 -0.74 -15.79 1.19
C GLY A 336 0.00 -16.54 0.09
N VAL A 337 -0.36 -16.31 -1.17
CA VAL A 337 0.33 -16.94 -2.32
C VAL A 337 1.76 -16.41 -2.43
N ALA A 338 1.99 -15.10 -2.29
CA ALA A 338 3.33 -14.51 -2.35
C ALA A 338 4.23 -14.98 -1.20
N GLY A 339 3.70 -15.04 0.03
CA GLY A 339 4.39 -15.57 1.19
C GLY A 339 4.75 -17.05 1.03
N LEU A 340 3.81 -17.87 0.59
CA LEU A 340 4.06 -19.29 0.34
C LEU A 340 5.08 -19.50 -0.79
N ALA A 341 4.98 -18.75 -1.89
CA ALA A 341 5.97 -18.77 -2.96
C ALA A 341 7.37 -18.44 -2.45
N SER A 342 7.48 -17.49 -1.53
CA SER A 342 8.76 -17.07 -0.93
C SER A 342 9.32 -18.16 -0.03
N VAL A 343 8.48 -18.78 0.82
CA VAL A 343 8.87 -19.91 1.68
C VAL A 343 9.35 -21.10 0.87
N LEU A 344 8.62 -21.51 -0.18
CA LEU A 344 8.99 -22.65 -1.01
C LEU A 344 10.29 -22.39 -1.78
N GLN A 345 10.48 -21.19 -2.31
CA GLN A 345 11.75 -20.83 -2.96
C GLN A 345 12.92 -20.87 -1.96
N ALA A 346 12.76 -20.28 -0.78
CA ALA A 346 13.78 -20.30 0.27
C ALA A 346 14.12 -21.72 0.73
N GLN A 347 13.13 -22.57 0.98
CA GLN A 347 13.35 -23.98 1.33
C GLN A 347 14.01 -24.76 0.19
N GLY A 348 13.60 -24.51 -1.06
CA GLY A 348 14.21 -25.14 -2.24
C GLY A 348 15.70 -24.81 -2.35
N THR A 349 16.07 -23.56 -2.12
CA THR A 349 17.47 -23.12 -2.09
C THR A 349 18.24 -23.73 -0.91
N LEU A 350 17.71 -23.62 0.31
CA LEU A 350 18.39 -24.10 1.53
C LEU A 350 18.61 -25.63 1.52
N ASN A 351 17.67 -26.38 0.95
CA ASN A 351 17.72 -27.85 0.90
C ASN A 351 18.29 -28.40 -0.42
N ALA A 352 18.74 -27.52 -1.34
CA ALA A 352 19.07 -27.89 -2.73
C ALA A 352 17.98 -28.75 -3.40
N ASN A 353 16.71 -28.50 -3.09
CA ASN A 353 15.56 -29.27 -3.57
C ASN A 353 14.84 -28.51 -4.69
N LEU A 354 15.17 -28.89 -5.93
CA LEU A 354 14.62 -28.27 -7.14
C LEU A 354 13.10 -28.41 -7.26
N LEU A 355 12.50 -29.51 -6.78
CA LEU A 355 11.04 -29.71 -6.85
C LEU A 355 10.30 -28.73 -5.94
N VAL A 356 10.82 -28.52 -4.72
CA VAL A 356 10.27 -27.55 -3.76
C VAL A 356 10.42 -26.13 -4.32
N GLY A 357 11.59 -25.81 -4.88
CA GLY A 357 11.82 -24.52 -5.55
C GLY A 357 10.88 -24.30 -6.74
N ALA A 358 10.70 -25.31 -7.59
CA ALA A 358 9.77 -25.27 -8.73
C ALA A 358 8.31 -25.06 -8.29
N GLY A 359 7.90 -25.62 -7.16
CA GLY A 359 6.61 -25.34 -6.54
C GLY A 359 6.43 -23.84 -6.23
N GLY A 360 7.47 -23.19 -5.71
CA GLY A 360 7.49 -21.74 -5.53
C GLY A 360 7.35 -20.97 -6.85
N THR A 361 8.04 -21.40 -7.91
CA THR A 361 7.90 -20.82 -9.25
C THR A 361 6.48 -20.98 -9.82
N LEU A 362 5.83 -22.13 -9.60
CA LEU A 362 4.44 -22.34 -10.00
C LEU A 362 3.49 -21.34 -9.33
N LEU A 363 3.72 -21.01 -8.06
CA LEU A 363 2.94 -19.98 -7.36
C LEU A 363 3.17 -18.57 -7.90
N VAL A 364 4.32 -18.28 -8.51
CA VAL A 364 4.54 -17.00 -9.22
C VAL A 364 3.61 -16.89 -10.44
N PHE A 365 3.33 -17.98 -11.16
CA PHE A 365 2.32 -17.98 -12.22
C PHE A 365 0.90 -17.79 -11.67
N ALA A 366 0.60 -18.32 -10.48
CA ALA A 366 -0.67 -18.05 -9.81
C ALA A 366 -0.83 -16.55 -9.44
N LEU A 367 0.26 -15.89 -9.00
CA LEU A 367 0.27 -14.43 -8.79
C LEU A 367 0.01 -13.65 -10.08
N ALA A 368 0.57 -14.10 -11.22
CA ALA A 368 0.27 -13.49 -12.51
C ALA A 368 -1.23 -13.61 -12.86
N GLY A 369 -1.84 -14.77 -12.59
CA GLY A 369 -3.29 -14.97 -12.73
C GLY A 369 -4.10 -14.03 -11.83
N LEU A 370 -3.74 -13.93 -10.54
CA LEU A 370 -4.37 -13.01 -9.60
C LEU A 370 -4.22 -11.54 -10.04
N PHE A 371 -3.05 -11.17 -10.57
CA PHE A 371 -2.82 -9.83 -11.10
C PHE A 371 -3.76 -9.49 -12.25
N VAL A 372 -3.95 -10.42 -13.20
CA VAL A 372 -4.90 -10.24 -14.32
C VAL A 372 -6.33 -10.11 -13.81
N ILE A 373 -6.76 -10.97 -12.88
CA ILE A 373 -8.10 -10.94 -12.29
C ILE A 373 -8.34 -9.60 -11.57
N ASN A 374 -7.42 -9.19 -10.69
CA ASN A 374 -7.55 -7.95 -9.93
C ASN A 374 -7.51 -6.72 -10.83
N SER A 375 -6.67 -6.71 -11.86
CA SER A 375 -6.64 -5.64 -12.87
C SER A 375 -7.96 -5.56 -13.64
N GLY A 376 -8.51 -6.70 -14.04
CA GLY A 376 -9.81 -6.79 -14.70
C GLY A 376 -10.95 -6.27 -13.81
N LEU A 377 -10.95 -6.65 -12.53
CA LEU A 377 -11.94 -6.20 -11.55
C LEU A 377 -11.84 -4.69 -11.30
N PHE A 378 -10.62 -4.16 -11.17
CA PHE A 378 -10.34 -2.74 -11.02
C PHE A 378 -10.89 -1.93 -12.20
N VAL A 379 -10.59 -2.36 -13.44
CA VAL A 379 -11.11 -1.71 -14.65
C VAL A 379 -12.62 -1.84 -14.76
N TYR A 380 -13.18 -3.01 -14.44
CA TYR A 380 -14.63 -3.25 -14.47
C TYR A 380 -15.36 -2.31 -13.52
N ILE A 381 -14.93 -2.22 -12.25
CA ILE A 381 -15.53 -1.34 -11.25
C ILE A 381 -15.39 0.12 -11.67
N GLY A 382 -14.19 0.54 -12.09
CA GLY A 382 -13.93 1.90 -12.56
C GLY A 382 -14.84 2.30 -13.73
N ARG A 383 -14.98 1.44 -14.74
CA ARG A 383 -15.88 1.68 -15.89
C ARG A 383 -17.35 1.71 -15.49
N ARG A 384 -17.80 0.79 -14.63
CA ARG A 384 -19.18 0.76 -14.14
C ARG A 384 -19.56 2.03 -13.39
N LEU A 385 -18.67 2.53 -12.53
CA LEU A 385 -18.85 3.79 -11.81
C LEU A 385 -18.68 5.02 -12.71
N GLY A 386 -17.97 4.88 -13.83
CA GLY A 386 -17.78 5.91 -14.84
C GLY A 386 -18.91 6.02 -15.87
N GLN A 387 -19.87 5.10 -15.88
CA GLN A 387 -21.02 5.22 -16.81
C GLN A 387 -21.85 6.47 -16.45
N PRO A 388 -22.22 7.30 -17.44
CA PRO A 388 -23.09 8.44 -17.17
C PRO A 388 -24.43 7.95 -16.60
N PRO A 389 -25.07 8.71 -15.70
CA PRO A 389 -26.41 8.36 -15.25
C PRO A 389 -27.32 8.22 -16.45
N VAL A 390 -28.07 7.11 -16.53
CA VAL A 390 -29.07 6.92 -17.59
C VAL A 390 -30.04 8.08 -17.47
N MET A 391 -30.02 9.00 -18.45
CA MET A 391 -31.04 10.03 -18.56
C MET A 391 -32.38 9.31 -18.62
N ALA A 392 -33.27 9.59 -17.65
CA ALA A 392 -34.66 9.23 -17.81
C ALA A 392 -35.12 9.82 -19.15
N LEU A 393 -35.63 8.97 -20.05
CA LEU A 393 -36.23 9.43 -21.31
C LEU A 393 -37.22 10.54 -20.97
N ALA A 394 -37.15 11.65 -21.71
CA ALA A 394 -38.13 12.70 -21.58
C ALA A 394 -39.53 12.08 -21.68
N PRO A 395 -40.48 12.45 -20.80
CA PRO A 395 -41.85 11.95 -20.93
C PRO A 395 -42.31 12.19 -22.36
N LEU A 396 -42.87 11.15 -22.99
CA LEU A 396 -43.42 11.28 -24.33
C LEU A 396 -44.38 12.48 -24.33
N PRO A 397 -44.32 13.35 -25.35
CA PRO A 397 -45.28 14.44 -25.45
C PRO A 397 -46.67 13.84 -25.34
N VAL A 398 -47.42 14.31 -24.33
CA VAL A 398 -48.83 13.95 -24.18
C VAL A 398 -49.50 14.38 -25.48
N GLU A 399 -49.96 13.42 -26.27
CA GLU A 399 -50.77 13.68 -27.46
C GLU A 399 -51.91 14.57 -27.01
N SER A 400 -51.86 15.85 -27.40
CA SER A 400 -52.97 16.75 -27.18
C SER A 400 -54.13 16.14 -27.97
N THR A 401 -55.08 15.55 -27.26
CA THR A 401 -56.36 15.11 -27.82
C THR A 401 -56.97 16.33 -28.49
N VAL A 402 -56.87 16.38 -29.82
CA VAL A 402 -57.57 17.33 -30.65
C VAL A 402 -59.04 17.01 -30.45
N THR A 403 -59.73 17.82 -29.63
CA THR A 403 -61.18 17.81 -29.57
C THR A 403 -61.68 18.24 -30.94
N PRO A 404 -62.47 17.42 -31.65
CA PRO A 404 -63.13 17.87 -32.85
C PRO A 404 -64.20 18.88 -32.44
N GLU A 405 -64.07 20.12 -32.90
CA GLU A 405 -65.19 21.06 -32.89
C GLU A 405 -66.30 20.48 -33.78
N VAL A 406 -67.47 20.26 -33.19
CA VAL A 406 -68.74 19.97 -33.88
C VAL A 406 -69.76 20.99 -33.42
#